data_AF-A0A167US18-F1
#
_entry.id   AF-A0A167US18-F1
#
_cell.length_a   1.000
_cell.length_b   1.000
_cell.length_c   1.000
_cell.angle_alpha   90.00
_cell.angle_beta   90.00
_cell.angle_gamma   90.00
#
_symmetry.space_group_name_H-M   'P 1'
#
loop_
_entity.id
_entity.type
_entity.pdbx_description
1 polymer ?
#
loop_
_entity_poly.entity_id
_entity_poly.type
_entity_poly.pdbx_seq_one_letter_code
_entity_poly.pdbx_strand_id
1 'polypeptide(L)'
;MNEATFLTMTRAQGFTVLVSKDRASSLLAQMVLLNRILSEINDFNIKAATTTLTEEYKTKTVAALSEDLNTWLKNLPVHMHDTPSNLQSYASQGQGQLFVTLYLGYYHYGQMLFYRFLHEDVRGYTPRTHFYAQQCKEHAVRLCEIIYRSEEVPGCDVLYSMVGHVLVIASTVQIHTLLFGDEESVVRARARLEKNFVILTKLRALWPTLDICMERLQAFHRACRSSVDTSFCMDAWMVRFLVEFANPISDKHGAERPWALEEIGIC
;
A
#
# COMPACT_ATOMS: atom_id res chain seq x y z
N MET A 1 13.78 7.89 -22.49
CA MET A 1 14.95 7.05 -22.20
C MET A 1 14.41 5.87 -21.43
N ASN A 2 14.60 4.65 -21.94
CA ASN A 2 14.19 3.46 -21.18
C ASN A 2 15.28 3.15 -20.12
N GLU A 3 14.88 2.43 -19.08
CA GLU A 3 15.69 2.17 -17.90
C GLU A 3 16.85 1.22 -18.21
N ALA A 4 16.62 0.26 -19.12
CA ALA A 4 17.65 -0.65 -19.63
C ALA A 4 18.83 0.10 -20.27
N THR A 5 18.53 1.08 -21.13
CA THR A 5 19.55 1.91 -21.76
C THR A 5 20.28 2.73 -20.71
N PHE A 6 19.58 3.36 -19.77
CA PHE A 6 20.25 4.14 -18.72
C PHE A 6 21.20 3.30 -17.86
N LEU A 7 20.77 2.11 -17.42
CA LEU A 7 21.55 1.20 -16.57
C LEU A 7 22.80 0.66 -17.27
N THR A 8 22.83 0.64 -18.60
CA THR A 8 23.95 0.11 -19.39
C THR A 8 24.93 1.20 -19.87
N MET A 9 24.62 2.49 -19.62
CA MET A 9 25.50 3.58 -20.00
C MET A 9 26.79 3.57 -19.18
N THR A 10 27.92 3.55 -19.89
CA THR A 10 29.25 3.71 -19.28
C THR A 10 29.90 5.00 -19.74
N ARG A 11 30.74 5.59 -18.89
CA ARG A 11 31.46 6.85 -19.18
C ARG A 11 32.29 6.79 -20.47
N ALA A 12 32.72 5.60 -20.86
CA ALA A 12 33.51 5.36 -22.06
C ALA A 12 32.74 5.46 -23.38
N GLN A 13 31.41 5.30 -23.37
CA GLN A 13 30.59 5.28 -24.59
C GLN A 13 30.11 6.66 -25.05
N GLY A 14 30.31 7.71 -24.22
CA GLY A 14 29.80 9.06 -24.50
C GLY A 14 28.26 9.17 -24.43
N PHE A 15 27.73 10.39 -24.55
CA PHE A 15 26.28 10.66 -24.53
C PHE A 15 25.62 10.57 -25.93
N THR A 16 26.10 9.68 -26.81
CA THR A 16 25.61 9.56 -28.19
C THR A 16 24.37 8.68 -28.34
N VAL A 17 23.85 8.14 -27.23
CA VAL A 17 22.71 7.22 -27.25
C VAL A 17 21.41 7.95 -27.56
N LEU A 18 20.74 7.56 -28.65
CA LEU A 18 19.44 8.08 -29.03
C LEU A 18 18.39 7.73 -27.96
N VAL A 19 17.89 8.77 -27.30
CA VAL A 19 16.86 8.65 -26.27
C VAL A 19 15.54 8.22 -26.91
N SER A 20 15.07 7.01 -26.60
CA SER A 20 13.71 6.59 -26.96
C SER A 20 12.69 7.61 -26.43
N LYS A 21 11.81 8.08 -27.32
CA LYS A 21 10.71 9.00 -27.02
C LYS A 21 9.48 8.27 -26.45
N ASP A 22 9.46 6.94 -26.46
CA ASP A 22 8.37 6.17 -25.88
C ASP A 22 8.45 6.24 -24.34
N ARG A 23 7.65 7.15 -23.78
CA ARG A 23 7.49 7.32 -22.34
C ARG A 23 6.43 6.38 -21.76
N ALA A 24 5.56 5.80 -22.60
CA ALA A 24 4.48 4.93 -22.13
C ALA A 24 5.04 3.60 -21.61
N SER A 25 6.14 3.13 -22.19
CA SER A 25 6.83 1.87 -21.80
C SER A 25 7.94 2.06 -20.74
N SER A 26 8.07 3.24 -20.12
CA SER A 26 9.08 3.49 -19.08
C SER A 26 8.45 3.35 -17.69
N LEU A 27 8.99 2.45 -16.87
CA LEU A 27 8.55 2.24 -15.48
C LEU A 27 8.62 3.53 -14.66
N LEU A 28 9.70 4.31 -14.80
CA LEU A 28 9.88 5.58 -14.09
C LEU A 28 8.89 6.65 -14.55
N ALA A 29 8.63 6.74 -15.87
CA ALA A 29 7.62 7.66 -16.38
C ALA A 29 6.23 7.30 -15.82
N GLN A 30 5.91 6.01 -15.74
CA GLN A 30 4.66 5.53 -15.15
C GLN A 30 4.58 5.82 -13.64
N MET A 31 5.68 5.69 -12.89
CA MET A 31 5.72 6.10 -11.48
C MET A 31 5.42 7.58 -11.30
N VAL A 32 5.94 8.46 -12.18
CA VAL A 32 5.66 9.90 -12.13
C VAL A 32 4.19 10.19 -12.37
N LEU A 33 3.56 9.52 -13.33
CA LEU A 33 2.13 9.66 -13.59
C LEU A 33 1.29 9.19 -12.40
N LEU A 34 1.64 8.04 -11.84
CA LEU A 34 0.95 7.47 -10.70
C LEU A 34 1.10 8.33 -9.43
N ASN A 35 2.25 8.98 -9.23
CA ASN A 35 2.47 9.91 -8.11
C ASN A 35 1.60 11.16 -8.17
N ARG A 36 1.14 11.59 -9.35
CA ARG A 36 0.17 12.69 -9.46
C ARG A 36 -1.16 12.29 -8.85
N ILE A 37 -1.62 11.08 -9.13
CA ILE A 37 -2.84 10.51 -8.56
C ILE A 37 -2.72 10.41 -7.03
N LEU A 38 -1.56 9.97 -6.50
CA LEU A 38 -1.31 9.97 -5.05
C LEU A 38 -1.46 11.37 -4.44
N SER A 39 -0.90 12.39 -5.08
CA SER A 39 -1.00 13.76 -4.57
C SER A 39 -2.45 14.18 -4.39
N GLU A 40 -3.30 13.88 -5.38
CA GLU A 40 -4.73 14.21 -5.32
C GLU A 40 -5.47 13.38 -4.27
N ILE A 41 -5.14 12.10 -4.10
CA ILE A 41 -5.67 11.23 -3.04
C ILE A 41 -5.30 11.79 -1.65
N ASN A 42 -4.05 12.20 -1.45
CA ASN A 42 -3.59 12.76 -0.20
C ASN A 42 -4.29 14.08 0.13
N ASP A 43 -4.36 15.00 -0.84
CA ASP A 43 -5.07 16.27 -0.69
C ASP A 43 -6.52 16.06 -0.30
N PHE A 44 -7.18 15.09 -0.96
CA PHE A 44 -8.55 14.73 -0.66
C PHE A 44 -8.70 14.15 0.76
N ASN A 45 -7.85 13.19 1.15
CA ASN A 45 -7.90 12.58 2.48
C ASN A 45 -7.66 13.62 3.59
N ILE A 46 -6.70 14.52 3.41
CA ILE A 46 -6.42 15.62 4.34
C ILE A 46 -7.61 16.57 4.45
N LYS A 47 -8.19 17.00 3.31
CA LYS A 47 -9.37 17.87 3.30
C LYS A 47 -10.57 17.19 3.97
N ALA A 48 -10.81 15.91 3.68
CA ALA A 48 -11.94 15.16 4.22
C ALA A 48 -11.88 14.99 5.76
N ALA A 49 -10.69 14.95 6.34
CA ALA A 49 -10.53 14.86 7.80
C ALA A 49 -10.46 16.21 8.51
N THR A 50 -10.09 17.29 7.82
CA THR A 50 -9.92 18.62 8.41
C THR A 50 -11.11 19.55 8.18
N THR A 51 -11.95 19.26 7.19
CA THR A 51 -13.08 20.11 6.79
C THR A 51 -14.35 19.30 6.57
N THR A 52 -15.51 19.91 6.83
CA THR A 52 -16.81 19.30 6.53
C THR A 52 -17.08 19.36 5.02
N LEU A 53 -16.75 18.28 4.32
CA LEU A 53 -17.09 18.12 2.90
C LEU A 53 -18.51 17.56 2.75
N THR A 54 -19.23 17.98 1.71
CA THR A 54 -20.53 17.39 1.37
C THR A 54 -20.38 15.96 0.88
N GLU A 55 -21.36 15.10 1.16
CA GLU A 55 -21.36 13.71 0.70
C GLU A 55 -21.35 13.59 -0.84
N GLU A 56 -21.97 14.54 -1.53
CA GLU A 56 -21.92 14.63 -2.99
C GLU A 56 -20.49 14.86 -3.50
N TYR A 57 -19.76 15.80 -2.89
CA TYR A 57 -18.37 16.07 -3.25
C TYR A 57 -17.48 14.85 -2.99
N LYS A 58 -17.58 14.25 -1.80
CA LYS A 58 -16.81 13.03 -1.46
C LYS A 58 -17.06 11.91 -2.48
N THR A 59 -18.33 11.66 -2.81
CA THR A 59 -18.72 10.63 -3.77
C THR A 59 -18.12 10.89 -5.14
N LYS A 60 -18.26 12.12 -5.67
CA LYS A 60 -17.73 12.49 -7.00
C LYS A 60 -16.21 12.37 -7.03
N THR A 61 -15.52 12.87 -6.01
CA THR A 61 -14.05 12.83 -5.94
C THR A 61 -13.53 11.39 -5.84
N VAL A 62 -14.13 10.53 -5.00
CA VAL A 62 -13.73 9.11 -4.92
C VAL A 62 -13.94 8.40 -6.25
N ALA A 63 -15.08 8.63 -6.91
CA ALA A 63 -15.36 8.01 -8.21
C ALA A 63 -14.36 8.46 -9.29
N ALA A 64 -14.02 9.75 -9.34
CA ALA A 64 -13.02 10.27 -10.27
C ALA A 64 -11.63 9.66 -10.04
N LEU A 65 -11.12 9.71 -8.80
CA LEU A 65 -9.81 9.15 -8.46
C LEU A 65 -9.74 7.63 -8.66
N SER A 66 -10.85 6.93 -8.40
CA SER A 66 -10.96 5.50 -8.70
C SER A 66 -10.86 5.24 -10.20
N GLU A 67 -11.49 6.06 -11.04
CA GLU A 67 -11.41 5.92 -12.49
C GLU A 67 -10.02 6.30 -13.02
N ASP A 68 -9.35 7.27 -12.42
CA ASP A 68 -7.97 7.64 -12.77
C ASP A 68 -6.99 6.48 -12.51
N LEU A 69 -7.11 5.80 -11.36
CA LEU A 69 -6.33 4.58 -11.06
C LEU A 69 -6.62 3.46 -12.08
N ASN A 70 -7.90 3.24 -12.41
CA ASN A 70 -8.30 2.22 -13.38
C ASN A 70 -7.80 2.55 -14.79
N THR A 71 -7.92 3.80 -15.20
CA THR A 71 -7.48 4.29 -16.51
C THR A 71 -5.97 4.19 -16.64
N TRP A 72 -5.23 4.56 -15.59
CA TRP A 72 -3.79 4.37 -15.55
C TRP A 72 -3.41 2.90 -15.77
N LEU A 73 -4.02 1.97 -15.02
CA LEU A 73 -3.73 0.53 -15.14
C LEU A 73 -4.11 -0.02 -16.53
N LYS A 74 -5.26 0.37 -17.09
CA LYS A 74 -5.74 -0.08 -18.42
C LYS A 74 -4.85 0.42 -19.56
N ASN A 75 -4.24 1.59 -19.40
CA ASN A 75 -3.39 2.20 -20.41
C ASN A 75 -1.95 1.71 -20.37
N LEU A 76 -1.58 0.88 -19.39
CA LEU A 76 -0.26 0.26 -19.37
C LEU A 76 -0.10 -0.72 -20.54
N PRO A 77 1.07 -0.78 -21.18
CA PRO A 77 1.40 -1.85 -22.09
C PRO A 77 1.28 -3.23 -21.41
N VAL A 78 0.86 -4.25 -22.16
CA VAL A 78 0.66 -5.64 -21.65
C VAL A 78 1.87 -6.17 -20.88
N HIS A 79 3.09 -5.87 -21.35
CA HIS A 79 4.34 -6.31 -20.72
C HIS A 79 4.63 -5.62 -19.38
N MET A 80 3.93 -4.53 -19.04
CA MET A 80 4.04 -3.83 -17.76
C MET A 80 3.02 -4.29 -16.72
N HIS A 81 2.04 -5.13 -17.07
CA HIS A 81 1.03 -5.61 -16.11
C HIS A 81 1.64 -6.50 -15.02
N ASP A 82 1.12 -6.42 -13.78
CA ASP A 82 1.50 -7.30 -12.68
C ASP A 82 1.10 -8.76 -12.96
N THR A 83 2.04 -9.50 -13.56
CA THR A 83 1.97 -10.94 -13.80
C THR A 83 3.30 -11.59 -13.43
N PRO A 84 3.32 -12.87 -13.02
CA PRO A 84 4.55 -13.59 -12.73
C PRO A 84 5.55 -13.56 -13.91
N SER A 85 5.06 -13.73 -15.14
CA SER A 85 5.91 -13.71 -16.34
C SER A 85 6.55 -12.34 -16.59
N ASN A 86 5.81 -11.25 -16.41
CA ASN A 86 6.35 -9.91 -16.57
C ASN A 86 7.38 -9.59 -15.48
N LEU A 87 7.11 -9.99 -14.22
CA LEU A 87 8.06 -9.84 -13.12
C LEU A 87 9.40 -10.54 -13.44
N GLN A 88 9.36 -11.79 -13.89
CA GLN A 88 10.57 -12.52 -14.31
C GLN A 88 11.28 -11.86 -15.50
N SER A 89 10.52 -11.36 -16.48
CA SER A 89 11.08 -10.64 -17.62
C SER A 89 11.84 -9.39 -17.18
N TYR A 90 11.26 -8.56 -16.30
CA TYR A 90 11.94 -7.39 -15.75
C TYR A 90 13.09 -7.76 -14.82
N ALA A 91 12.98 -8.84 -14.05
CA ALA A 91 14.07 -9.35 -13.20
C ALA A 91 15.30 -9.72 -14.04
N SER A 92 15.11 -10.45 -15.15
CA SER A 92 16.22 -10.84 -16.04
C SER A 92 16.92 -9.64 -16.72
N GLN A 93 16.26 -8.48 -16.75
CA GLN A 93 16.79 -7.21 -17.27
C GLN A 93 17.36 -6.30 -16.17
N GLY A 94 17.43 -6.77 -14.92
CA GLY A 94 17.91 -5.98 -13.78
C GLY A 94 16.94 -4.89 -13.31
N GLN A 95 15.66 -4.98 -13.69
CA GLN A 95 14.61 -4.00 -13.39
C GLN A 95 13.50 -4.56 -12.50
N GLY A 96 13.69 -5.76 -11.95
CA GLY A 96 12.71 -6.44 -11.10
C GLY A 96 12.26 -5.60 -9.91
N GLN A 97 13.20 -5.04 -9.14
CA GLN A 97 12.89 -4.16 -8.01
C GLN A 97 12.07 -2.93 -8.42
N LEU A 98 12.37 -2.32 -9.57
CA LEU A 98 11.67 -1.14 -10.07
C LEU A 98 10.23 -1.49 -10.48
N PHE A 99 10.03 -2.64 -11.12
CA PHE A 99 8.71 -3.16 -11.45
C PHE A 99 7.86 -3.38 -10.18
N VAL A 100 8.43 -4.02 -9.15
CA VAL A 100 7.74 -4.23 -7.87
C VAL A 100 7.38 -2.90 -7.22
N THR A 101 8.33 -1.95 -7.20
CA THR A 101 8.11 -0.61 -6.63
C THR A 101 6.94 0.12 -7.27
N LEU A 102 6.75 -0.01 -8.60
CA LEU A 102 5.65 0.63 -9.31
C LEU A 102 4.30 0.14 -8.78
N TYR A 103 4.16 -1.17 -8.63
CA TYR A 103 2.93 -1.80 -8.18
C TYR A 103 2.72 -1.66 -6.67
N LEU A 104 3.78 -1.59 -5.86
CA LEU A 104 3.65 -1.18 -4.46
C LEU A 104 2.99 0.18 -4.34
N GLY A 105 3.41 1.14 -5.17
CA GLY A 105 2.74 2.44 -5.27
C GLY A 105 1.27 2.28 -5.63
N TYR A 106 0.96 1.58 -6.72
CA TYR A 106 -0.41 1.43 -7.21
C TYR A 106 -1.36 0.82 -6.16
N TYR A 107 -0.94 -0.30 -5.54
CA TYR A 107 -1.74 -0.97 -4.52
C TYR A 107 -1.83 -0.18 -3.22
N HIS A 108 -0.78 0.54 -2.84
CA HIS A 108 -0.84 1.44 -1.68
C HIS A 108 -1.81 2.59 -1.91
N TYR A 109 -1.81 3.21 -3.09
CA TYR A 109 -2.64 4.39 -3.38
C TYR A 109 -4.13 4.01 -3.41
N GLY A 110 -4.46 2.84 -3.96
CA GLY A 110 -5.80 2.27 -3.86
C GLY A 110 -6.25 2.05 -2.41
N GLN A 111 -5.38 1.51 -1.54
CA GLN A 111 -5.70 1.41 -0.11
C GLN A 111 -5.98 2.77 0.50
N MET A 112 -5.15 3.79 0.24
CA MET A 112 -5.34 5.13 0.79
C MET A 112 -6.65 5.79 0.35
N LEU A 113 -7.07 5.58 -0.91
CA LEU A 113 -8.32 6.12 -1.43
C LEU A 113 -9.55 5.45 -0.79
N PHE A 114 -9.50 4.13 -0.64
CA PHE A 114 -10.66 3.34 -0.24
C PHE A 114 -10.73 3.00 1.26
N TYR A 115 -9.70 3.31 2.04
CA TYR A 115 -9.57 2.89 3.44
C TYR A 115 -10.81 3.19 4.30
N ARG A 116 -11.40 4.38 4.12
CA ARG A 116 -12.57 4.81 4.91
C ARG A 116 -13.77 3.88 4.78
N PHE A 117 -13.92 3.24 3.62
CA PHE A 117 -15.07 2.39 3.34
C PHE A 117 -15.02 1.10 4.14
N LEU A 118 -13.86 0.70 4.68
CA LEU A 118 -13.76 -0.40 5.66
C LEU A 118 -14.61 -0.13 6.90
N HIS A 119 -14.65 1.12 7.37
CA HIS A 119 -15.48 1.50 8.51
C HIS A 119 -16.93 1.74 8.12
N GLU A 120 -17.17 2.42 7.00
CA GLU A 120 -18.52 2.75 6.53
C GLU A 120 -19.34 1.49 6.20
N ASP A 121 -18.72 0.48 5.57
CA ASP A 121 -19.40 -0.78 5.20
C ASP A 121 -19.89 -1.57 6.41
N VAL A 122 -19.12 -1.56 7.50
CA VAL A 122 -19.50 -2.21 8.77
C VAL A 122 -20.66 -1.48 9.46
N ARG A 123 -20.71 -0.14 9.35
CA ARG A 123 -21.74 0.68 10.04
C ARG A 123 -23.06 0.80 9.28
N GLY A 124 -23.01 0.73 7.96
CA GLY A 124 -24.17 0.97 7.12
C GLY A 124 -23.91 0.46 5.72
N TYR A 125 -24.30 -0.79 5.48
CA TYR A 125 -24.16 -1.40 4.17
C TYR A 125 -24.91 -0.58 3.11
N THR A 126 -24.17 -0.20 2.07
CA THR A 126 -24.71 0.21 0.78
C THR A 126 -23.91 -0.49 -0.31
N PRO A 127 -24.48 -0.74 -1.50
CA PRO A 127 -23.74 -1.35 -2.59
C PRO A 127 -22.43 -0.62 -2.94
N ARG A 128 -22.41 0.73 -2.79
CA ARG A 128 -21.24 1.56 -3.05
C ARG A 128 -20.16 1.42 -1.97
N THR A 129 -20.53 1.53 -0.69
CA THR A 129 -19.58 1.42 0.42
C THR A 129 -18.96 0.03 0.43
N HIS A 130 -19.78 -1.00 0.19
CA HIS A 130 -19.31 -2.37 0.07
C HIS A 130 -18.34 -2.54 -1.09
N PHE A 131 -18.69 -2.04 -2.28
CA PHE A 131 -17.81 -2.09 -3.45
C PHE A 131 -16.44 -1.50 -3.14
N TYR A 132 -16.37 -0.29 -2.59
CA TYR A 132 -15.08 0.34 -2.28
C TYR A 132 -14.34 -0.33 -1.11
N ALA A 133 -15.05 -0.88 -0.12
CA ALA A 133 -14.43 -1.67 0.94
C ALA A 133 -13.74 -2.92 0.37
N GLN A 134 -14.40 -3.61 -0.59
CA GLN A 134 -13.79 -4.74 -1.29
C GLN A 134 -12.59 -4.32 -2.14
N GLN A 135 -12.66 -3.19 -2.83
CA GLN A 135 -11.50 -2.64 -3.56
C GLN A 135 -10.32 -2.39 -2.60
N CYS A 136 -10.55 -1.81 -1.42
CA CYS A 136 -9.50 -1.61 -0.42
C CYS A 136 -8.84 -2.94 -0.01
N LYS A 137 -9.65 -3.97 0.28
CA LYS A 137 -9.19 -5.32 0.64
C LYS A 137 -8.38 -5.95 -0.49
N GLU A 138 -8.87 -5.87 -1.72
CA GLU A 138 -8.18 -6.40 -2.90
C GLU A 138 -6.80 -5.74 -3.09
N HIS A 139 -6.72 -4.40 -3.02
CA HIS A 139 -5.45 -3.70 -3.09
C HIS A 139 -4.48 -4.14 -1.97
N ALA A 140 -4.96 -4.32 -0.73
CA ALA A 140 -4.12 -4.81 0.36
C ALA A 140 -3.62 -6.24 0.14
N VAL A 141 -4.48 -7.13 -0.40
CA VAL A 141 -4.11 -8.50 -0.77
C VAL A 141 -3.04 -8.51 -1.85
N ARG A 142 -3.25 -7.77 -2.94
CA ARG A 142 -2.31 -7.69 -4.06
C ARG A 142 -0.97 -7.06 -3.66
N LEU A 143 -0.98 -6.08 -2.76
CA LEU A 143 0.25 -5.52 -2.18
C LEU A 143 1.04 -6.60 -1.43
N CYS A 144 0.38 -7.40 -0.59
CA CYS A 144 1.04 -8.49 0.12
C CYS A 144 1.63 -9.50 -0.88
N GLU A 145 0.85 -9.92 -1.87
CA GLU A 145 1.26 -10.93 -2.85
C GLU A 145 2.44 -10.50 -3.74
N ILE A 146 2.53 -9.23 -4.11
CA ILE A 146 3.69 -8.76 -4.90
C ILE A 146 4.96 -8.67 -4.05
N ILE A 147 4.88 -8.33 -2.76
CA ILE A 147 6.03 -8.37 -1.84
C ILE A 147 6.49 -9.83 -1.68
N TYR A 148 5.56 -10.76 -1.52
CA TYR A 148 5.93 -12.16 -1.34
C TYR A 148 6.62 -12.73 -2.58
N ARG A 149 6.08 -12.44 -3.77
CA ARG A 149 6.70 -12.84 -5.04
C ARG A 149 8.07 -12.19 -5.24
N SER A 150 8.31 -10.99 -4.71
CA SER A 150 9.59 -10.32 -4.88
C SER A 150 10.70 -10.95 -4.04
N GLU A 151 10.39 -11.57 -2.89
CA GLU A 151 11.35 -12.39 -2.11
C GLU A 151 11.69 -13.72 -2.81
N GLU A 152 10.80 -14.21 -3.69
CA GLU A 152 10.96 -15.49 -4.39
C GLU A 152 11.72 -15.36 -5.73
N VAL A 153 11.72 -14.16 -6.33
CA VAL A 153 12.36 -13.90 -7.63
C VAL A 153 13.67 -13.11 -7.44
N PRO A 154 14.84 -13.68 -7.77
CA PRO A 154 16.12 -12.99 -7.61
C PRO A 154 16.16 -11.64 -8.34
N GLY A 155 16.65 -10.61 -7.66
CA GLY A 155 16.75 -9.25 -8.22
C GLY A 155 15.46 -8.43 -8.14
N CYS A 156 14.43 -8.94 -7.45
CA CYS A 156 13.18 -8.23 -7.20
C CYS A 156 13.04 -7.69 -5.77
N ASP A 157 13.89 -8.10 -4.84
CA ASP A 157 13.78 -7.77 -3.42
C ASP A 157 13.63 -6.27 -3.17
N VAL A 158 12.58 -5.89 -2.41
CA VAL A 158 12.27 -4.51 -2.05
C VAL A 158 12.61 -4.28 -0.58
N LEU A 159 13.89 -3.99 -0.32
CA LEU A 159 14.44 -3.88 1.03
C LEU A 159 14.63 -2.42 1.47
N TYR A 160 13.71 -1.52 1.15
CA TYR A 160 13.79 -0.11 1.55
C TYR A 160 12.69 0.27 2.55
N SER A 161 12.93 1.29 3.37
CA SER A 161 12.08 1.64 4.53
C SER A 161 10.59 1.86 4.20
N MET A 162 10.27 2.44 3.04
CA MET A 162 8.89 2.68 2.63
C MET A 162 8.07 1.38 2.48
N VAL A 163 8.71 0.24 2.21
CA VAL A 163 8.04 -1.07 2.18
C VAL A 163 7.45 -1.42 3.54
N GLY A 164 8.14 -1.08 4.63
CA GLY A 164 7.62 -1.28 5.99
C GLY A 164 6.33 -0.51 6.22
N HIS A 165 6.27 0.75 5.82
CA HIS A 165 5.08 1.59 5.98
C HIS A 165 3.87 1.06 5.20
N VAL A 166 4.04 0.78 3.90
CA VAL A 166 2.93 0.28 3.08
C VAL A 166 2.46 -1.11 3.51
N LEU A 167 3.36 -1.94 4.04
CA LEU A 167 3.04 -3.26 4.57
C LEU A 167 2.31 -3.18 5.91
N VAL A 168 2.63 -2.20 6.76
CA VAL A 168 1.86 -1.92 7.98
C VAL A 168 0.43 -1.53 7.63
N ILE A 169 0.23 -0.66 6.64
CA ILE A 169 -1.12 -0.27 6.19
C ILE A 169 -1.88 -1.48 5.63
N ALA A 170 -1.25 -2.30 4.78
CA ALA A 170 -1.91 -3.53 4.30
C ALA A 170 -2.26 -4.48 5.46
N SER A 171 -1.41 -4.54 6.49
CA SER A 171 -1.68 -5.34 7.69
C SER A 171 -2.88 -4.82 8.47
N THR A 172 -3.14 -3.50 8.56
CA THR A 172 -4.36 -3.00 9.21
C THR A 172 -5.63 -3.41 8.44
N VAL A 173 -5.57 -3.49 7.11
CA VAL A 173 -6.67 -4.03 6.29
C VAL A 173 -6.86 -5.55 6.49
N GLN A 174 -5.77 -6.30 6.68
CA GLN A 174 -5.90 -7.72 7.06
C GLN A 174 -6.50 -7.87 8.46
N ILE A 175 -6.17 -7.00 9.42
CA ILE A 175 -6.80 -6.97 10.76
C ILE A 175 -8.29 -6.67 10.64
N HIS A 176 -8.70 -5.73 9.78
CA HIS A 176 -10.12 -5.51 9.48
C HIS A 176 -10.79 -6.81 9.01
N THR A 177 -10.15 -7.50 8.08
CA THR A 177 -10.68 -8.77 7.52
C THR A 177 -10.73 -9.88 8.57
N LEU A 178 -9.81 -9.93 9.54
CA LEU A 178 -9.88 -10.83 10.69
C LEU A 178 -11.09 -10.54 11.59
N LEU A 179 -11.41 -9.26 11.80
CA LEU A 179 -12.46 -8.84 12.73
C LEU A 179 -13.87 -8.97 12.13
N PHE A 180 -14.01 -8.77 10.82
CA PHE A 180 -15.32 -8.61 10.17
C PHE A 180 -15.53 -9.50 8.92
N GLY A 181 -14.55 -10.32 8.55
CA GLY A 181 -14.65 -11.21 7.39
C GLY A 181 -15.40 -12.51 7.68
N ASP A 182 -15.70 -13.25 6.62
CA ASP A 182 -16.13 -14.66 6.70
C ASP A 182 -14.96 -15.58 7.08
N GLU A 183 -15.27 -16.83 7.45
CA GLU A 183 -14.29 -17.81 7.94
C GLU A 183 -13.12 -18.05 6.98
N GLU A 184 -13.40 -18.15 5.68
CA GLU A 184 -12.37 -18.40 4.66
C GLU A 184 -11.45 -17.17 4.50
N SER A 185 -12.05 -15.98 4.49
CA SER A 185 -11.34 -14.70 4.46
C SER A 185 -10.48 -14.48 5.70
N VAL A 186 -10.95 -14.89 6.89
CA VAL A 186 -10.21 -14.83 8.16
C VAL A 186 -8.97 -15.71 8.13
N VAL A 187 -9.08 -16.96 7.65
CA VAL A 187 -7.92 -17.87 7.54
C VAL A 187 -6.85 -17.27 6.64
N ARG A 188 -7.24 -16.73 5.48
CA ARG A 188 -6.29 -16.08 4.55
C ARG A 188 -5.68 -14.82 5.13
N ALA A 189 -6.48 -13.98 5.81
CA ALA A 189 -5.99 -12.74 6.41
C ALA A 189 -4.97 -13.03 7.52
N ARG A 190 -5.19 -14.09 8.32
CA ARG A 190 -4.24 -14.55 9.34
C ARG A 190 -2.89 -14.93 8.72
N ALA A 191 -2.91 -15.80 7.70
CA ALA A 191 -1.69 -16.23 7.02
C ALA A 191 -0.90 -15.06 6.41
N ARG A 192 -1.61 -14.06 5.84
CA ARG A 192 -0.97 -12.84 5.34
C ARG A 192 -0.36 -11.99 6.45
N LEU A 193 -1.04 -11.85 7.58
CA LEU A 193 -0.51 -11.10 8.73
C LEU A 193 0.76 -11.73 9.31
N GLU A 194 0.77 -13.05 9.45
CA GLU A 194 1.96 -13.79 9.89
C GLU A 194 3.14 -13.58 8.93
N LYS A 195 2.91 -13.73 7.62
CA LYS A 195 3.95 -13.49 6.61
C LYS A 195 4.41 -12.03 6.59
N ASN A 196 3.50 -11.07 6.72
CA ASN A 196 3.83 -9.65 6.82
C ASN A 196 4.72 -9.36 8.04
N PHE A 197 4.42 -9.96 9.19
CA PHE A 197 5.20 -9.77 10.41
C PHE A 197 6.63 -10.32 10.28
N VAL A 198 6.79 -11.47 9.63
CA VAL A 198 8.11 -12.04 9.31
C VAL A 198 8.92 -11.05 8.43
N ILE A 199 8.31 -10.48 7.40
CA ILE A 199 8.97 -9.52 6.50
C ILE A 199 9.32 -8.22 7.22
N LEU A 200 8.40 -7.67 8.02
CA LEU A 200 8.66 -6.47 8.83
C LEU A 200 9.84 -6.69 9.79
N THR A 201 9.94 -7.87 10.39
CA THR A 201 11.05 -8.23 11.29
C THR A 201 12.38 -8.31 10.53
N LYS A 202 12.40 -8.88 9.32
CA LYS A 202 13.59 -8.88 8.45
C LYS A 202 14.00 -7.47 8.06
N LEU A 203 13.05 -6.63 7.63
CA LEU A 203 13.31 -5.25 7.24
C LEU A 203 13.85 -4.42 8.41
N ARG A 204 13.32 -4.65 9.63
CA ARG A 204 13.80 -4.01 10.86
C ARG A 204 15.28 -4.27 11.14
N ALA A 205 15.78 -5.46 10.81
CA ALA A 205 17.21 -5.79 10.95
C ALA A 205 18.10 -4.96 10.01
N LEU A 206 17.55 -4.49 8.88
CA LEU A 206 18.25 -3.65 7.91
C LEU A 206 18.08 -2.15 8.20
N TRP A 207 16.90 -1.76 8.69
CA TRP A 207 16.52 -0.37 8.94
C TRP A 207 15.99 -0.20 10.36
N PRO A 208 16.84 0.22 11.33
CA PRO A 208 16.41 0.45 12.71
C PRO A 208 15.27 1.46 12.83
N THR A 209 15.14 2.39 11.88
CA THR A 209 14.02 3.35 11.82
C THR A 209 12.64 2.70 11.63
N LEU A 210 12.58 1.41 11.27
CA LEU A 210 11.34 0.65 11.19
C LEU A 210 10.78 0.21 12.54
N ASP A 211 11.48 0.47 13.64
CA ASP A 211 10.88 0.42 14.98
C ASP A 211 9.59 1.25 15.04
N ILE A 212 9.59 2.41 14.39
CA ILE A 212 8.43 3.30 14.25
C ILE A 212 7.27 2.61 13.51
N CYS A 213 7.55 1.81 12.47
CA CYS A 213 6.50 1.08 11.75
C CYS A 213 5.85 0.02 12.65
N MET A 214 6.63 -0.68 13.47
CA MET A 214 6.12 -1.65 14.44
C MET A 214 5.31 -0.98 15.54
N GLU A 215 5.79 0.15 16.08
CA GLU A 215 5.06 0.96 17.06
C GLU A 215 3.72 1.45 16.52
N ARG A 216 3.67 1.87 15.26
CA ARG A 216 2.44 2.30 14.59
C ARG A 216 1.45 1.15 14.47
N LEU A 217 1.89 -0.04 14.03
CA LEU A 217 1.03 -1.22 13.99
C LEU A 217 0.50 -1.58 15.38
N GLN A 218 1.33 -1.46 16.42
CA GLN A 218 0.91 -1.67 17.81
C GLN A 218 -0.12 -0.65 18.26
N ALA A 219 0.09 0.64 18.00
CA ALA A 219 -0.86 1.70 18.34
C ALA A 219 -2.22 1.46 17.66
N PHE A 220 -2.22 0.99 16.42
CA PHE A 220 -3.42 0.59 15.70
C PHE A 220 -4.10 -0.63 16.34
N HIS A 221 -3.35 -1.69 16.63
CA HIS A 221 -3.90 -2.89 17.28
C HIS A 221 -4.48 -2.58 18.67
N ARG A 222 -3.82 -1.71 19.46
CA ARG A 222 -4.35 -1.22 20.73
C ARG A 222 -5.65 -0.44 20.53
N ALA A 223 -5.73 0.43 19.53
CA ALA A 223 -6.98 1.11 19.20
C ALA A 223 -8.11 0.10 18.92
N CYS A 224 -7.84 -0.94 18.12
CA CYS A 224 -8.82 -1.99 17.82
C CYS A 224 -9.29 -2.72 19.09
N ARG A 225 -8.39 -3.05 20.02
CA ARG A 225 -8.77 -3.69 21.30
C ARG A 225 -9.66 -2.79 22.17
N SER A 226 -9.42 -1.49 22.15
CA SER A 226 -10.18 -0.52 22.94
C SER A 226 -11.55 -0.22 22.35
N SER A 227 -11.62 -0.05 21.03
CA SER A 227 -12.86 0.28 20.32
C SER A 227 -12.72 -0.12 18.85
N VAL A 228 -13.12 -1.37 18.56
CA VAL A 228 -13.19 -1.90 17.19
C VAL A 228 -14.03 -0.99 16.30
N ASP A 229 -15.14 -0.47 16.83
CA ASP A 229 -16.10 0.35 16.09
C ASP A 229 -15.54 1.67 15.59
N THR A 230 -14.58 2.29 16.27
CA THR A 230 -14.06 3.62 15.87
C THR A 230 -12.65 3.57 15.31
N SER A 231 -11.96 2.43 15.42
CA SER A 231 -10.55 2.31 15.04
C SER A 231 -10.31 2.54 13.56
N PHE A 232 -11.23 2.10 12.70
CA PHE A 232 -11.12 2.24 11.25
C PHE A 232 -11.70 3.57 10.71
N CYS A 233 -12.27 4.41 11.58
CA CYS A 233 -12.83 5.69 11.16
C CYS A 233 -11.75 6.60 10.57
N MET A 234 -12.07 7.25 9.45
CA MET A 234 -11.14 8.11 8.71
C MET A 234 -11.03 9.51 9.32
N ASP A 235 -10.75 9.56 10.62
CA ASP A 235 -10.53 10.78 11.39
C ASP A 235 -9.10 11.35 11.17
N ALA A 236 -8.80 12.48 11.81
CA ALA A 236 -7.49 13.12 11.72
C ALA A 236 -6.34 12.20 12.17
N TRP A 237 -6.56 11.32 13.14
CA TRP A 237 -5.55 10.37 13.59
C TRP A 237 -5.28 9.32 12.51
N MET A 238 -6.33 8.78 11.88
CA MET A 238 -6.19 7.81 10.79
C MET A 238 -5.55 8.43 9.54
N VAL A 239 -5.86 9.67 9.19
CA VAL A 239 -5.21 10.34 8.04
C VAL A 239 -3.71 10.47 8.29
N ARG A 240 -3.31 10.90 9.48
CA ARG A 240 -1.89 10.95 9.87
C ARG A 240 -1.26 9.55 9.84
N PHE A 241 -2.00 8.53 10.24
CA PHE A 241 -1.58 7.12 10.15
C PHE A 241 -1.35 6.63 8.72
N LEU A 242 -2.14 7.07 7.76
CA LEU A 242 -1.94 6.64 6.36
C LEU A 242 -0.86 7.47 5.66
N VAL A 243 -0.81 8.78 5.91
CA VAL A 243 0.01 9.74 5.15
C VAL A 243 1.42 9.93 5.72
N GLU A 244 1.58 10.02 7.05
CA GLU A 244 2.90 10.23 7.65
C GLU A 244 3.66 8.89 7.74
N PHE A 245 4.87 8.78 7.19
CA PHE A 245 5.61 7.50 7.14
C PHE A 245 6.79 7.41 8.14
N ALA A 246 7.29 8.55 8.61
CA ALA A 246 8.52 8.62 9.42
C ALA A 246 8.32 9.07 10.87
N ASN A 247 7.09 9.42 11.26
CA ASN A 247 6.80 9.91 12.59
C ASN A 247 6.14 8.83 13.45
N PRO A 248 6.48 8.72 14.74
CA PRO A 248 5.71 7.92 15.68
C PRO A 248 4.28 8.47 15.77
N ILE A 249 3.33 7.57 16.01
CA ILE A 249 1.93 7.93 16.24
C ILE A 249 1.57 7.54 17.65
N SER A 250 1.12 8.52 18.42
CA SER A 250 0.60 8.31 19.76
C SER A 250 -0.63 7.40 19.73
N ASP A 251 -0.85 6.64 20.80
CA ASP A 251 -2.05 5.82 20.94
C ASP A 251 -3.33 6.62 20.73
N LYS A 252 -4.25 6.07 19.93
CA LYS A 252 -5.54 6.70 19.62
C LYS A 252 -6.33 7.08 20.89
N HIS A 253 -6.15 6.31 21.96
CA HIS A 253 -6.86 6.47 23.24
C HIS A 253 -5.94 6.59 24.48
N GLY A 254 -4.62 6.75 24.29
CA GLY A 254 -3.68 7.21 25.33
C GLY A 254 -3.33 6.25 26.49
N ALA A 255 -2.79 5.05 26.25
CA ALA A 255 -2.16 4.26 27.32
C ALA A 255 -1.04 3.33 26.83
N GLU A 256 0.22 3.70 27.12
CA GLU A 256 1.41 2.88 26.86
C GLU A 256 1.49 1.65 27.80
N ARG A 257 1.61 0.45 27.23
CA ARG A 257 2.11 -0.75 27.93
C ARG A 257 3.06 -1.55 27.01
N PRO A 258 4.17 -2.11 27.51
CA PRO A 258 5.08 -2.96 26.72
C PRO A 258 4.41 -4.28 26.32
N TRP A 259 4.68 -4.75 25.10
CA TRP A 259 4.02 -5.91 24.48
C TRP A 259 4.86 -7.20 24.53
N ALA A 260 4.18 -8.33 24.78
CA ALA A 260 4.69 -9.70 24.60
C ALA A 260 3.87 -10.46 23.53
N LEU A 261 4.55 -11.32 22.75
CA LEU A 261 4.02 -12.07 21.59
C LEU A 261 2.79 -12.95 21.89
N GLU A 262 2.54 -13.26 23.15
CA GLU A 262 1.45 -14.13 23.63
C GLU A 262 0.06 -13.48 23.49
N GLU A 263 -0.04 -12.16 23.32
CA GLU A 263 -1.33 -11.44 23.26
C GLU A 263 -1.99 -11.41 21.86
N ILE A 264 -1.42 -12.06 20.85
CA ILE A 264 -1.88 -12.01 19.44
C ILE A 264 -2.82 -13.18 19.09
N GLY A 265 -3.02 -14.15 19.99
CA GLY A 265 -3.88 -15.31 19.69
C GLY A 265 -3.37 -16.15 18.52
N ILE A 266 -2.05 -16.23 18.38
CA ILE A 266 -1.35 -17.20 17.54
C ILE A 266 -0.71 -18.18 18.52
N CYS A 267 -1.32 -19.36 18.64
CA CYS A 267 -0.72 -20.55 19.27
C CYS A 267 -0.44 -21.56 18.16
#